data_AF-A0A0G9JSZ5-F1
#
_entry.id   AF-A0A0G9JSZ5-F1
#
_cell.length_a   1.000
_cell.length_b   1.000
_cell.length_c   1.000
_cell.angle_alpha   90.00
_cell.angle_beta   90.00
_cell.angle_gamma   90.00
#
_symmetry.space_group_name_H-M   'P 1'
#
loop_
_entity.id
_entity.type
_entity.pdbx_description
1 polymer ?
#
loop_
_entity_poly.entity_id
_entity_poly.type
_entity_poly.pdbx_seq_one_letter_code
_entity_poly.pdbx_strand_id
1 'polypeptide(L)'
;MSANHFNVYELLVSNIGEEKAFELCEKLGGIDLTIPTKAHKTYRVRVLVNKHKEILKDENKKNRFVKIFSKELKISKSVIYKILKENEND
;
A
#
# COMPACT_ATOMS: atom_id res chain seq x y z
N MET A 1 -5.37 28.38 -18.09
CA MET A 1 -4.07 28.15 -17.41
C MET A 1 -4.25 26.95 -16.50
N SER A 2 -3.46 25.89 -16.67
CA SER A 2 -3.65 24.61 -16.01
C SER A 2 -3.39 24.75 -14.51
N ALA A 3 -4.40 24.46 -13.68
CA ALA A 3 -4.22 24.37 -12.24
C ALA A 3 -3.26 23.20 -11.96
N ASN A 4 -2.04 23.51 -11.56
CA ASN A 4 -1.07 22.52 -11.07
C ASN A 4 -1.69 21.80 -9.86
N HIS A 5 -2.34 20.66 -10.10
CA HIS A 5 -2.74 19.72 -9.07
C HIS A 5 -1.46 19.12 -8.49
N PHE A 6 -0.84 19.83 -7.55
CA PHE A 6 0.32 19.34 -6.81
C PHE A 6 -0.13 18.16 -5.95
N ASN A 7 0.19 16.94 -6.37
CA ASN A 7 -0.07 15.76 -5.56
C ASN A 7 0.96 15.71 -4.43
N VAL A 8 0.64 16.37 -3.31
CA VAL A 8 1.52 16.48 -2.14
C VAL A 8 1.96 15.10 -1.64
N TYR A 9 1.16 14.05 -1.87
CA TYR A 9 1.56 12.68 -1.57
C TYR A 9 2.77 12.21 -2.39
N GLU A 10 2.84 12.51 -3.70
CA GLU A 10 4.00 12.15 -4.54
C GLU A 10 5.27 12.90 -4.11
N LEU A 11 5.12 14.14 -3.66
CA LEU A 11 6.22 14.93 -3.10
C LEU A 11 6.72 14.31 -1.78
N LEU A 12 5.81 13.87 -0.92
CA LEU A 12 6.13 13.19 0.32
C LEU A 12 6.80 11.84 0.05
N VAL A 13 6.27 11.03 -0.87
CA VAL A 13 6.89 9.75 -1.29
C VAL A 13 8.33 9.97 -1.76
N SER A 14 8.56 11.02 -2.56
CA SER A 14 9.89 11.30 -3.12
C SER A 14 10.91 11.77 -2.09
N ASN A 15 10.46 12.44 -1.02
CA ASN A 15 11.37 13.02 -0.02
C ASN A 15 11.57 12.16 1.23
N ILE A 16 10.51 11.49 1.69
CA ILE A 16 10.52 10.73 2.96
C ILE A 16 10.23 9.25 2.77
N GLY A 17 9.98 8.81 1.53
CA GLY A 17 9.59 7.44 1.21
C GLY A 17 8.10 7.20 1.40
N GLU A 18 7.56 6.22 0.67
CA GLU A 18 6.12 5.90 0.65
C GLU A 18 5.57 5.56 2.04
N GLU A 19 6.37 4.90 2.89
CA GLU A 19 5.95 4.46 4.22
C GLU A 19 5.78 5.63 5.19
N LYS A 20 6.79 6.52 5.30
CA LYS A 20 6.71 7.69 6.17
C LYS A 20 5.71 8.71 5.65
N ALA A 21 5.58 8.85 4.33
CA ALA A 21 4.55 9.67 3.71
C ALA A 21 3.16 9.22 4.12
N PHE A 22 2.90 7.91 4.09
CA PHE A 22 1.64 7.34 4.53
C PHE A 22 1.40 7.53 6.04
N GLU A 23 2.38 7.21 6.88
CA GLU A 23 2.24 7.35 8.34
C GLU A 23 1.97 8.80 8.74
N LEU A 24 2.64 9.75 8.08
CA LEU A 24 2.41 11.17 8.25
C LEU A 24 1.00 11.55 7.79
N CYS A 25 0.54 11.05 6.66
CA CYS A 25 -0.81 11.27 6.15
C CYS A 25 -1.90 10.73 7.10
N GLU A 26 -1.71 9.55 7.71
CA GLU A 26 -2.65 9.01 8.70
C GLU A 26 -2.63 9.80 10.02
N LYS A 27 -1.45 10.20 10.50
CA LYS A 27 -1.31 11.02 11.71
C LYS A 27 -1.90 12.44 11.55
N LEU A 28 -1.87 12.97 10.33
CA LEU A 28 -2.42 14.30 10.02
C LEU A 28 -3.95 14.31 9.87
N GLY A 29 -4.64 13.18 10.01
CA GLY A 29 -6.05 13.13 10.43
C GLY A 29 -7.03 14.01 9.65
N GLY A 30 -6.99 14.00 8.31
CA GLY A 30 -8.04 14.61 7.49
C GLY A 30 -7.72 15.96 6.84
N ILE A 31 -6.45 16.34 6.70
CA ILE A 31 -6.10 17.32 5.66
C ILE A 31 -6.40 16.65 4.31
N ASP A 32 -7.09 17.36 3.41
CA ASP A 32 -7.42 17.00 2.01
C ASP A 32 -6.17 16.82 1.12
N LEU A 33 -5.11 16.23 1.68
CA LEU A 33 -4.12 15.51 0.92
C LEU A 33 -4.92 14.45 0.17
N THR A 34 -5.06 14.65 -1.13
CA THR A 34 -5.67 13.73 -2.07
C THR A 34 -4.76 12.51 -2.16
N ILE A 35 -4.70 11.73 -1.07
CA ILE A 35 -3.92 10.50 -1.00
C ILE A 35 -4.51 9.62 -2.08
N PRO A 36 -3.72 9.22 -3.09
CA PRO A 36 -4.22 8.34 -4.13
C PRO A 36 -4.78 7.10 -3.46
N THR A 37 -6.08 6.85 -3.62
CA THR A 37 -6.78 5.77 -2.91
C THR A 37 -6.10 4.42 -3.13
N LYS A 38 -5.40 4.28 -4.27
CA LYS A 38 -4.59 3.12 -4.64
C LYS A 38 -3.33 2.95 -3.78
N ALA A 39 -2.57 4.02 -3.53
CA ALA A 39 -1.34 4.00 -2.73
C ALA A 39 -1.64 3.60 -1.28
N HIS A 40 -2.74 4.14 -0.73
CA HIS A 40 -3.23 3.78 0.60
C HIS A 40 -3.54 2.28 0.72
N LYS A 41 -4.15 1.70 -0.32
CA LYS A 41 -4.52 0.28 -0.33
C LYS A 41 -3.30 -0.63 -0.48
N THR A 42 -2.31 -0.27 -1.30
CA THR A 42 -1.08 -1.06 -1.47
C THR A 42 -0.20 -1.02 -0.22
N TYR A 43 -0.11 0.12 0.46
CA TYR A 43 0.61 0.21 1.72
C TYR A 43 -0.02 -0.66 2.81
N ARG A 44 -1.34 -0.63 2.98
CA ARG A 44 -2.04 -1.52 3.93
C ARG A 44 -1.76 -3.00 3.67
N VAL A 45 -1.66 -3.39 2.41
CA VAL A 45 -1.25 -4.76 2.03
C VAL A 45 0.20 -5.02 2.44
N ARG A 46 1.16 -4.11 2.20
CA ARG A 46 2.56 -4.28 2.65
C ARG A 46 2.66 -4.48 4.16
N VAL A 47 1.98 -3.65 4.95
CA VAL A 47 1.98 -3.77 6.43
C VAL A 47 1.44 -5.12 6.89
N LEU A 48 0.34 -5.58 6.29
CA LEU A 48 -0.24 -6.89 6.62
C LEU A 48 0.65 -8.05 6.19
N VAL A 49 1.31 -7.93 5.03
CA VAL A 49 2.26 -8.92 4.54
C VAL A 49 3.46 -9.02 5.48
N ASN A 50 4.03 -7.89 5.89
CA ASN A 50 5.13 -7.85 6.86
C ASN A 50 4.74 -8.44 8.22
N LYS A 51 3.58 -8.04 8.76
CA LYS A 51 3.09 -8.52 10.05
C LYS A 51 2.81 -10.02 10.07
N HIS A 52 2.43 -10.59 8.93
CA HIS A 52 2.05 -11.99 8.79
C HIS A 52 2.99 -12.81 7.89
N LYS A 53 4.25 -12.36 7.70
CA LYS A 53 5.23 -12.95 6.79
C LYS A 53 5.37 -14.47 6.97
N GLU A 54 5.47 -14.94 8.22
CA GLU A 54 5.56 -16.36 8.56
C GLU A 54 4.33 -17.18 8.13
N ILE A 55 3.13 -16.60 8.26
CA ILE A 55 1.87 -17.28 7.90
C ILE A 55 1.71 -17.32 6.37
N LEU A 56 2.23 -16.32 5.68
CA LEU A 56 2.14 -16.17 4.23
C LEU A 56 3.18 -16.99 3.46
N LYS A 57 4.09 -17.69 4.15
CA LYS A 57 4.97 -18.73 3.55
C LYS A 57 4.18 -19.97 3.09
N ASP A 58 3.00 -20.20 3.67
CA ASP A 58 2.09 -21.26 3.23
C ASP A 58 1.32 -20.79 1.98
N GLU A 59 1.56 -21.46 0.85
CA GLU A 59 0.95 -21.14 -0.44
C GLU A 59 -0.60 -21.14 -0.40
N ASN A 60 -1.23 -21.99 0.42
CA ASN A 60 -2.69 -21.99 0.54
C ASN A 60 -3.19 -20.72 1.26
N LYS A 61 -2.46 -20.29 2.30
CA LYS A 61 -2.79 -19.07 3.05
C LYS A 61 -2.48 -17.81 2.24
N LYS A 62 -1.40 -17.81 1.46
CA LYS A 62 -1.03 -16.77 0.50
C LYS A 62 -2.11 -16.57 -0.56
N ASN A 63 -2.57 -17.67 -1.19
CA ASN A 63 -3.66 -17.63 -2.16
C ASN A 63 -4.97 -17.09 -1.56
N ARG A 64 -5.29 -17.50 -0.33
CA ARG A 64 -6.48 -17.01 0.39
C ARG A 64 -6.37 -15.52 0.73
N PHE A 65 -5.21 -15.08 1.22
CA PHE A 65 -4.91 -13.67 1.49
C PHE A 65 -5.11 -12.81 0.24
N VAL A 66 -4.48 -13.19 -0.87
CA VAL A 66 -4.61 -12.47 -2.15
C VAL A 66 -6.07 -12.41 -2.61
N LYS A 67 -6.83 -13.50 -2.48
CA LYS A 67 -8.25 -13.55 -2.88
C LYS A 67 -9.15 -12.64 -2.04
N ILE A 68 -8.91 -12.55 -0.73
CA ILE A 68 -9.70 -11.73 0.18
C ILE A 68 -9.35 -10.25 -0.01
N PHE A 69 -8.06 -9.91 0.11
CA PHE A 69 -7.62 -8.51 0.07
C PHE A 69 -7.73 -7.88 -1.32
N SER A 70 -7.66 -8.66 -2.41
CA SER A 70 -7.97 -8.13 -3.75
C SER A 70 -9.42 -7.67 -3.87
N LYS A 71 -10.36 -8.39 -3.26
CA LYS A 71 -11.79 -8.04 -3.25
C LYS A 71 -12.08 -6.88 -2.31
N GLU A 72 -11.64 -6.97 -1.06
CA GLU A 72 -11.93 -5.96 -0.03
C GLU A 72 -11.33 -4.60 -0.39
N LEU A 73 -10.08 -4.58 -0.88
CA LEU A 73 -9.40 -3.35 -1.23
C LEU A 73 -9.65 -2.93 -2.68
N LYS A 74 -10.34 -3.75 -3.49
CA LYS A 74 -10.52 -3.53 -4.94
C LYS A 74 -9.17 -3.28 -5.65
N ILE A 75 -8.16 -4.10 -5.34
CA ILE A 75 -6.84 -4.08 -6.00
C ILE A 75 -6.68 -5.36 -6.82
N SER A 76 -6.04 -5.27 -7.98
CA SER A 76 -5.68 -6.44 -8.78
C SER A 76 -4.76 -7.40 -8.00
N LYS A 77 -5.05 -8.70 -8.11
CA LYS A 77 -4.23 -9.77 -7.50
C LYS A 77 -2.74 -9.67 -7.85
N SER A 78 -2.42 -9.27 -9.08
CA SER A 78 -1.04 -9.06 -9.56
C SER A 78 -0.24 -8.07 -8.72
N VAL A 79 -0.87 -7.00 -8.25
CA VAL A 79 -0.22 -5.98 -7.40
C VAL A 79 0.05 -6.55 -6.01
N ILE A 80 -0.86 -7.36 -5.47
CA ILE A 80 -0.66 -8.02 -4.18
C ILE A 80 0.45 -9.07 -4.28
N TYR A 81 0.51 -9.85 -5.36
CA TYR A 81 1.61 -10.78 -5.60
C TYR A 81 2.97 -10.08 -5.76
N LYS A 82 2.99 -8.89 -6.39
CA LYS A 82 4.21 -8.09 -6.50
C LYS A 82 4.71 -7.66 -5.12
N ILE A 83 3.81 -7.16 -4.27
CA ILE A 83 4.12 -6.79 -2.89
C ILE A 83 4.64 -7.98 -2.07
N LEU A 84 4.01 -9.14 -2.21
CA LEU A 84 4.45 -10.37 -1.55
C LEU A 84 5.88 -10.75 -1.97
N LYS A 85 6.18 -10.69 -3.27
CA LYS A 85 7.51 -11.00 -3.81
C LYS A 85 8.56 -9.99 -3.36
N GLU A 86 8.23 -8.71 -3.29
CA GLU A 86 9.13 -7.66 -2.77
C GLU A 86 9.48 -7.94 -1.30
N ASN A 87 8.52 -8.36 -0.47
CA ASN A 87 8.73 -8.70 0.94
C ASN A 87 9.44 -10.04 1.19
N GLU A 88 9.47 -10.95 0.21
CA GLU A 88 10.22 -12.21 0.29
C GLU A 88 11.73 -12.01 0.02
N ASN A 89 12.13 -10.88 -0.59
CA ASN A 89 13.53 -10.58 -0.95
C ASN A 89 14.23 -9.57 0.00
N ASP A 90 13.50 -9.02 0.98
CA ASP A 90 14.03 -8.28 2.15
C ASP A 90 14.15 -9.23 3.36
#